data_AF-A0AAX3BEI8-F1
#
_entry.id   AF-A0AAX3BEI8-F1
#
_cell.length_a   1.000
_cell.length_b   1.000
_cell.length_c   1.000
_cell.angle_alpha   90.00
_cell.angle_beta   90.00
_cell.angle_gamma   90.00
#
_symmetry.space_group_name_H-M   'P 1'
#
loop_
_entity.id
_entity.type
_entity.pdbx_description
1 polymer ?
#
loop_
_entity_poly.entity_id
_entity_poly.type
_entity_poly.pdbx_seq_one_letter_code
_entity_poly.pdbx_strand_id
1 'polypeptide(L)'
;MNRLYAYLRLYANFFQPVMKMTEKKRIGSKVQKKHDDIKTPYQRLLESSYVSEAQKERLTRLYKALDLFHLRQKITACQRKLFSLQKKKNVKNKNLEETVWNF
;
A
#
# COMPACT_ATOMS: atom_id res chain seq x y z
N MET A 1 7.26 -12.34 4.13
CA MET A 1 6.16 -11.36 3.93
C MET A 1 6.59 -9.91 4.15
N ASN A 2 7.37 -9.60 5.18
CA ASN A 2 7.72 -8.22 5.60
C ASN A 2 8.36 -7.34 4.50
N ARG A 3 9.10 -7.92 3.56
CA ARG A 3 9.79 -7.16 2.50
C ARG A 3 8.83 -6.47 1.51
N LEU A 4 7.72 -7.12 1.15
CA LEU A 4 6.72 -6.52 0.27
C LEU A 4 6.05 -5.32 0.94
N TYR A 5 5.65 -5.48 2.21
CA TYR A 5 5.06 -4.40 3.00
C TYR A 5 6.02 -3.23 3.25
N ALA A 6 7.32 -3.50 3.40
CA ALA A 6 8.34 -2.46 3.55
C ALA A 6 8.44 -1.55 2.30
N TYR A 7 8.22 -2.09 1.10
CA TYR A 7 8.16 -1.28 -0.11
C TYR A 7 6.78 -0.65 -0.32
N LEU A 8 5.72 -1.41 -0.04
CA LEU A 8 4.35 -0.93 -0.20
C LEU A 8 4.04 0.27 0.69
N ARG A 9 4.55 0.30 1.94
CA ARG A 9 4.38 1.45 2.83
C ARG A 9 5.03 2.72 2.27
N LEU A 10 6.18 2.59 1.59
CA LEU A 10 6.86 3.74 0.99
C LEU A 10 6.06 4.23 -0.22
N TYR A 11 5.57 3.30 -1.04
CA TYR A 11 4.76 3.63 -2.20
C TYR A 11 3.45 4.33 -1.80
N ALA A 12 2.69 3.72 -0.90
CA ALA A 12 1.39 4.21 -0.48
C ALA A 12 1.47 5.56 0.25
N ASN A 13 2.49 5.77 1.08
CA ASN A 13 2.58 7.01 1.87
C ASN A 13 3.15 8.19 1.08
N PHE A 14 4.09 7.95 0.17
CA PHE A 14 4.80 9.03 -0.52
C PHE A 14 4.27 9.34 -1.92
N PHE A 15 3.70 8.36 -2.62
CA PHE A 15 3.37 8.48 -4.04
C PHE A 15 1.91 8.21 -4.39
N GLN A 16 1.12 7.62 -3.48
CA GLN A 16 -0.29 7.36 -3.75
C GLN A 16 -1.16 8.50 -3.19
N PRO A 17 -1.81 9.29 -4.05
CA PRO A 17 -2.77 10.28 -3.59
C PRO A 17 -4.01 9.59 -3.03
N VAL A 18 -4.54 10.10 -1.93
CA VAL A 18 -5.74 9.56 -1.29
C VAL A 18 -6.73 10.67 -0.97
N MET A 19 -7.97 10.47 -1.37
CA MET A 19 -9.08 11.37 -1.04
C MET A 19 -9.64 10.96 0.33
N LYS A 20 -9.63 11.88 1.30
CA LYS A 20 -10.20 11.62 2.63
C LYS A 20 -11.59 12.21 2.70
N MET A 21 -12.54 11.45 3.24
CA MET A 21 -13.87 11.97 3.58
C MET A 21 -13.76 12.78 4.87
N THR A 22 -14.10 14.06 4.82
CA THR A 22 -14.04 14.99 5.96
C THR A 22 -15.36 15.07 6.68
N GLU A 23 -16.47 14.93 5.96
CA GLU A 23 -17.80 15.02 6.52
C GLU A 23 -18.73 14.01 5.87
N LYS A 24 -19.65 13.46 6.68
CA LYS A 24 -20.76 12.64 6.23
C LYS A 24 -22.02 13.10 6.95
N LYS A 25 -22.95 13.71 6.23
CA LYS A 25 -24.22 14.20 6.78
C LYS A 25 -25.40 13.49 6.14
N ARG A 26 -26.41 13.17 6.95
CA ARG A 26 -27.69 12.63 6.47
C ARG A 26 -28.72 13.75 6.40
N ILE A 27 -29.39 13.87 5.25
CA ILE A 27 -30.47 14.83 5.00
C ILE A 27 -31.66 14.01 4.51
N GLY A 28 -32.61 13.73 5.42
CA GLY A 28 -33.72 12.81 5.17
C GLY A 28 -33.23 11.41 4.79
N SER A 29 -33.64 10.92 3.63
CA SER A 29 -33.21 9.63 3.08
C SER A 29 -31.83 9.66 2.40
N LYS A 30 -31.25 10.84 2.10
CA LYS A 30 -29.98 10.98 1.37
C LYS A 30 -28.78 11.16 2.31
N VAL A 31 -27.63 10.63 1.91
CA VAL A 31 -26.34 10.84 2.58
C VAL A 31 -25.44 11.66 1.67
N GLN A 32 -25.01 12.82 2.15
CA GLN A 32 -24.02 13.67 1.48
C GLN A 32 -22.65 13.46 2.13
N LYS A 33 -21.61 13.32 1.29
CA LYS A 33 -20.22 13.15 1.71
C LYS A 33 -19.41 14.33 1.19
N LYS A 34 -18.69 15.00 2.08
CA LYS A 34 -17.69 16.01 1.70
C LYS A 34 -16.32 15.36 1.71
N HIS A 35 -15.57 15.57 0.64
CA HIS A 35 -14.21 15.08 0.51
C HIS A 35 -13.23 16.25 0.61
N ASP A 36 -12.06 15.93 1.16
CA ASP A 36 -10.88 16.79 1.18
C ASP A 36 -10.17 16.76 -0.18
N ASP A 37 -9.25 17.69 -0.35
CA ASP A 37 -8.34 17.72 -1.49
C ASP A 37 -7.51 16.43 -1.59
N ILE A 38 -7.22 16.07 -2.84
CA ILE A 38 -6.43 14.90 -3.18
C ILE A 38 -4.97 15.17 -2.82
N LYS A 39 -4.48 14.51 -1.77
CA LYS A 39 -3.09 14.64 -1.29
C LYS A 39 -2.53 13.27 -0.91
N THR A 40 -1.22 13.11 -1.01
CA THR A 40 -0.54 11.93 -0.45
C THR A 40 -0.48 12.03 1.08
N PRO A 41 -0.40 10.90 1.81
CA PRO A 41 -0.19 10.94 3.26
C PRO A 41 1.04 11.74 3.68
N TYR A 42 2.13 11.66 2.90
CA TYR A 42 3.33 12.49 3.08
C TYR A 42 3.04 13.99 3.00
N GLN A 43 2.31 14.45 1.97
CA GLN A 43 1.94 15.86 1.83
C GLN A 43 1.11 16.34 3.03
N ARG A 44 0.14 15.53 3.50
CA ARG A 44 -0.64 15.86 4.69
C ARG A 44 0.21 15.95 5.97
N LEU A 45 1.22 15.10 6.11
CA LEU A 45 2.14 15.17 7.26
C LEU A 45 2.99 16.44 7.24
N LEU A 46 3.37 16.95 6.07
CA LEU A 46 4.09 18.22 5.96
C LEU A 46 3.21 19.42 6.35
N GLU A 47 1.92 19.37 6.02
CA GLU A 47 0.95 20.41 6.37
C GLU A 47 0.45 20.34 7.82
N SER A 48 0.67 19.21 8.50
CA SER A 48 0.22 19.00 9.87
C SER A 48 1.01 19.84 10.88
N SER A 49 0.31 20.56 11.75
CA SER A 49 0.90 21.28 12.89
C SER A 49 1.36 20.35 14.01
N TYR A 50 0.90 19.10 14.03
CA TYR A 50 1.26 18.10 15.05
C TYR A 50 2.60 17.40 14.79
N VAL A 51 3.25 17.70 13.65
CA VAL A 51 4.53 17.10 13.27
C VAL A 51 5.63 18.16 13.41
N SER A 52 6.68 17.83 14.15
CA SER A 52 7.82 18.75 14.31
C SER A 52 8.56 18.98 13.00
N GLU A 53 9.19 20.16 12.86
CA GLU A 53 9.97 20.48 11.65
C GLU A 53 11.11 19.48 11.41
N ALA A 54 11.78 19.01 12.46
CA ALA A 54 12.82 17.97 12.35
C ALA A 54 12.28 16.65 11.74
N GLN A 55 11.04 16.27 12.07
CA GLN A 55 10.39 15.10 11.48
C GLN A 55 10.02 15.36 10.01
N LYS A 56 9.53 16.56 9.68
CA LYS A 56 9.24 16.95 8.30
C LYS A 56 10.50 16.93 7.44
N GLU A 57 11.61 17.46 7.92
CA GLU A 57 12.91 17.40 7.22
C GLU A 57 13.39 15.97 6.98
N ARG A 58 13.23 15.09 7.97
CA ARG A 58 13.54 13.66 7.81
C ARG A 58 12.68 13.02 6.72
N LEU A 59 11.37 13.31 6.70
CA LEU A 59 10.46 12.81 5.68
C LEU A 59 10.82 13.36 4.29
N THR A 60 11.19 14.63 4.20
CA THR A 60 11.62 15.28 2.95
C THR A 60 12.92 14.67 2.41
N ARG A 61 13.91 14.42 3.27
CA ARG A 61 15.14 13.71 2.88
C ARG A 61 14.85 12.30 2.38
N LEU A 62 13.96 11.59 3.08
CA LEU A 62 13.56 10.25 2.66
C LEU A 62 12.82 10.28 1.32
N TYR A 63 11.90 11.23 1.11
CA TYR A 63 11.22 11.40 -0.17
C TYR A 63 12.19 11.66 -1.32
N LYS A 64 13.17 12.55 -1.13
CA LYS A 64 14.22 12.85 -2.13
C LYS A 64 15.08 11.63 -2.47
N ALA A 65 15.27 10.71 -1.54
CA ALA A 65 16.01 9.48 -1.76
C ALA A 65 15.17 8.34 -2.39
N LEU A 66 13.85 8.51 -2.50
CA LEU A 66 12.96 7.49 -3.08
C LEU A 66 12.82 7.68 -4.58
N ASP A 67 13.05 6.59 -5.32
CA ASP A 67 12.75 6.47 -6.73
C ASP A 67 11.48 5.61 -6.91
N LEU A 68 10.44 6.21 -7.53
CA LEU A 68 9.16 5.56 -7.79
C LEU A 68 9.31 4.33 -8.70
N PHE A 69 10.11 4.42 -9.75
CA PHE A 69 10.31 3.34 -10.71
C PHE A 69 11.02 2.17 -10.03
N HIS A 70 12.09 2.46 -9.30
CA HIS A 70 12.83 1.42 -8.57
C HIS A 70 11.97 0.75 -7.49
N LEU A 71 11.12 1.53 -6.80
CA LEU A 71 10.19 1.01 -5.80
C LEU A 71 9.13 0.10 -6.42
N ARG A 72 8.56 0.48 -7.57
CA ARG A 72 7.59 -0.38 -8.30
C ARG A 72 8.23 -1.68 -8.74
N GLN A 73 9.45 -1.65 -9.29
CA GLN A 73 10.17 -2.87 -9.66
C GLN A 73 10.35 -3.83 -8.47
N LYS A 74 10.75 -3.30 -7.31
CA LYS A 74 10.91 -4.08 -6.07
C LYS A 74 9.59 -4.71 -5.61
N ILE A 75 8.48 -3.98 -5.69
CA ILE A 75 7.14 -4.48 -5.35
C ILE A 75 6.77 -5.63 -6.31
N THR A 76 6.89 -5.42 -7.62
CA THR A 76 6.56 -6.43 -8.63
C THR A 76 7.42 -7.69 -8.48
N ALA A 77 8.71 -7.55 -8.21
CA ALA A 77 9.60 -8.70 -7.96
C ALA A 77 9.14 -9.51 -6.74
N CYS A 78 8.75 -8.84 -5.65
CA CYS A 78 8.22 -9.52 -4.46
C CYS A 78 6.89 -10.23 -4.76
N GLN A 79 5.98 -9.60 -5.50
CA GLN A 79 4.71 -10.20 -5.92
C GLN A 79 4.93 -11.43 -6.80
N ARG A 80 5.81 -11.36 -7.80
CA ARG A 80 6.15 -12.50 -8.67
C ARG A 80 6.66 -13.69 -7.86
N LYS A 81 7.54 -13.45 -6.89
CA LYS A 81 8.03 -14.51 -5.98
C LYS A 81 6.90 -15.13 -5.15
N LEU A 82 5.96 -14.33 -4.68
CA LEU A 82 4.83 -14.81 -3.89
C LEU A 82 3.88 -15.67 -4.74
N PHE A 83 3.55 -15.21 -5.95
CA PHE A 83 2.72 -15.98 -6.88
C PHE A 83 3.39 -17.28 -7.34
N SER A 84 4.71 -17.30 -7.55
CA SER A 84 5.40 -18.54 -7.91
C SER A 84 5.39 -19.57 -6.77
N LEU A 85 5.49 -19.13 -5.52
CA LEU A 85 5.35 -20.01 -4.36
C LEU A 85 3.93 -20.57 -4.22
N GLN A 86 2.90 -19.73 -4.43
CA GLN A 86 1.50 -20.18 -4.43
C GLN A 86 1.26 -21.25 -5.50
N LYS A 87 1.72 -21.01 -6.74
CA LYS A 87 1.59 -21.99 -7.84
C LYS A 87 2.24 -23.33 -7.47
N LYS A 88 3.46 -23.31 -6.93
CA LYS A 88 4.16 -24.53 -6.49
C LYS A 88 3.38 -25.28 -5.40
N LYS A 89 2.75 -24.56 -4.45
CA LYS A 89 1.93 -25.16 -3.41
C LYS A 89 0.68 -25.83 -3.97
N ASN A 90 -0.03 -25.17 -4.91
CA ASN A 90 -1.22 -25.73 -5.54
C ASN A 90 -0.92 -26.98 -6.37
N VAL A 91 0.20 -27.00 -7.12
CA VAL A 91 0.62 -28.20 -7.86
C VAL A 91 0.91 -29.36 -6.91
N LYS A 92 1.62 -29.12 -5.80
CA LYS A 92 1.86 -30.17 -4.79
C LYS A 92 0.57 -30.70 -4.18
N ASN A 93 -0.38 -29.83 -3.84
CA ASN A 93 -1.66 -30.24 -3.27
C ASN A 93 -2.46 -31.12 -4.22
N LYS A 94 -2.52 -30.76 -5.51
CA LYS A 94 -3.20 -31.55 -6.54
C LYS A 94 -2.58 -32.94 -6.71
N ASN A 95 -1.24 -33.02 -6.73
CA ASN A 95 -0.54 -34.30 -6.83
C ASN A 95 -0.77 -35.19 -5.59
N LEU A 96 -0.93 -34.59 -4.40
CA LEU A 96 -1.23 -35.33 -3.17
C LEU A 96 -2.68 -35.87 -3.19
N GLU A 97 -3.65 -35.08 -3.66
CA GLU A 97 -5.03 -35.53 -3.84
C GLU A 97 -5.11 -36.66 -4.87
N GLU A 98 -4.42 -36.55 -6.01
CA GLU A 98 -4.35 -37.61 -7.03
C GLU A 98 -3.67 -38.89 -6.50
N THR A 99 -2.75 -38.79 -5.54
CA THR A 99 -2.12 -39.98 -4.93
C THR A 99 -3.04 -40.65 -3.89
N VAL A 100 -3.86 -39.88 -3.19
CA VAL A 100 -4.77 -40.37 -2.14
C VAL A 100 -6.02 -41.05 -2.71
N TRP A 101 -6.49 -40.63 -3.89
CA TRP A 101 -7.65 -41.22 -4.57
C TRP A 101 -7.33 -42.40 -5.51
N ASN A 102 -6.06 -42.80 -5.60
CA ASN A 102 -5.60 -43.91 -6.46
C ASN A 102 -5.42 -45.24 -5.69
N PHE A 103 -6.10 -45.42 -4.55
CA PHE A 103 -6.17 -46.67 -3.77
C PHE A 103 -7.61 -47.18 -3.69
#